data_AF-A0A1J4X8N6-F1
#
_entry.id   AF-A0A1J4X8N6-F1
#
_cell.length_a   1.000
_cell.length_b   1.000
_cell.length_c   1.000
_cell.angle_alpha   90.00
_cell.angle_beta   90.00
_cell.angle_gamma   90.00
#
_symmetry.space_group_name_H-M   'P 1'
#
loop_
_entity.id
_entity.type
_entity.pdbx_description
1 polymer ?
#
loop_
_entity_poly.entity_id
_entity_poly.type
_entity_poly.pdbx_seq_one_letter_code
_entity_poly.pdbx_strand_id
1 'polypeptide(L)'
;MGAAIMAAPIVLWSLFWWQPELRSAGVQWPQAGIMAVLLLPLIEELAFRGFVQGGLAATSVRRFSIFGVSGQNLLTTAIFSALHLLSHTAIWSLAVVIPSLIFGFFRDQYRSVIPAV
;
A
#
# COMPACT_ATOMS: atom_id res chain seq x y z
N MET A 1 -5.13 4.55 -13.03
CA MET A 1 -5.25 3.09 -12.88
C MET A 1 -4.51 2.33 -14.00
N GLY A 2 -4.67 2.64 -15.29
CA GLY A 2 -4.02 1.87 -16.39
C GLY A 2 -2.48 1.80 -16.40
N ALA A 3 -1.76 2.85 -15.99
CA ALA A 3 -0.29 2.86 -16.05
C ALA A 3 0.39 2.03 -14.93
N ALA A 4 -0.21 1.93 -13.74
CA ALA A 4 0.35 1.20 -12.61
C ALA A 4 0.26 -0.33 -12.83
N ILE A 5 -0.88 -0.80 -13.37
CA ILE A 5 -1.10 -2.22 -13.73
C ILE A 5 -0.15 -2.65 -14.85
N MET A 6 0.19 -1.75 -15.78
CA MET A 6 1.12 -2.04 -16.89
C MET A 6 2.59 -2.06 -16.45
N ALA A 7 2.96 -1.28 -15.44
CA ALA A 7 4.33 -1.23 -14.92
C ALA A 7 4.65 -2.39 -13.97
N ALA A 8 3.65 -2.90 -13.24
CA ALA A 8 3.85 -3.97 -12.27
C ALA A 8 4.51 -5.24 -12.86
N PRO A 9 4.06 -5.80 -14.01
CA PRO A 9 4.70 -6.98 -14.61
C PRO A 9 6.17 -6.75 -14.93
N ILE A 10 6.53 -5.57 -15.42
CA ILE A 10 7.90 -5.21 -15.82
C ILE A 10 8.79 -5.06 -14.59
N VAL A 11 8.29 -4.41 -13.54
CA VAL A 11 9.01 -4.25 -12.25
C VAL A 11 9.20 -5.61 -11.57
N LEU A 12 8.20 -6.48 -11.61
CA LEU A 12 8.28 -7.82 -11.02
C LEU A 12 9.22 -8.74 -11.79
N TRP A 13 9.18 -8.67 -13.12
CA TRP A 13 10.10 -9.39 -13.98
C TRP A 13 11.55 -8.96 -13.70
N SER A 14 11.79 -7.65 -13.58
CA SER A 14 13.13 -7.13 -13.29
C SER A 14 13.61 -7.46 -11.86
N LEU A 15 12.74 -7.39 -10.85
CA LEU A 15 13.07 -7.80 -9.48
C LEU A 15 13.36 -9.30 -9.36
N PHE A 16 12.65 -10.15 -10.12
CA PHE A 16 12.93 -11.59 -10.18
C PHE A 16 14.33 -11.88 -10.71
N TRP A 17 14.72 -11.25 -11.81
CA TRP A 17 16.07 -11.37 -12.37
C TRP A 17 17.16 -10.77 -11.48
N TRP A 18 16.77 -9.96 -10.49
CA TRP A 18 17.68 -9.42 -9.49
C TRP A 18 17.80 -10.30 -8.23
N GLN A 19 16.81 -11.14 -7.89
CA GLN A 19 16.80 -11.93 -6.66
C GLN A 19 17.10 -13.43 -6.90
N PRO A 20 18.35 -13.89 -6.69
CA PRO A 20 18.72 -15.29 -6.88
C PRO A 20 18.12 -16.24 -5.82
N GLU A 21 17.77 -15.75 -4.62
CA GLU A 21 17.19 -16.59 -3.56
C GLU A 21 15.74 -17.04 -3.88
N LEU A 22 14.97 -16.19 -4.57
CA LEU A 22 13.62 -16.56 -5.03
C LEU A 22 13.65 -17.65 -6.12
N ARG A 23 14.76 -17.72 -6.88
CA ARG A 23 14.97 -18.75 -7.90
C ARG A 23 15.29 -20.11 -7.29
N SER A 24 15.99 -20.16 -6.15
CA SER A 24 16.39 -21.40 -5.50
C SER A 24 15.33 -21.99 -4.57
N ALA A 25 14.32 -21.21 -4.15
CA ALA A 25 13.28 -21.62 -3.20
C ALA A 25 12.15 -22.50 -3.78
N GLY A 26 12.15 -22.86 -5.07
CA GLY A 26 11.16 -23.76 -5.67
C GLY A 26 9.72 -23.21 -5.72
N VAL A 27 9.55 -21.91 -5.51
CA VAL A 27 8.26 -21.22 -5.54
C VAL A 27 7.65 -21.30 -6.94
N GLN A 28 6.40 -21.77 -7.04
CA GLN A 28 5.67 -21.76 -8.30
C GLN A 28 5.21 -20.33 -8.62
N TRP A 29 5.82 -19.78 -9.67
CA TRP A 29 5.78 -18.38 -10.10
C TRP A 29 4.39 -17.73 -10.23
N PRO A 30 3.36 -18.42 -10.75
CA PRO A 30 2.04 -17.80 -10.89
C PRO A 30 1.39 -17.50 -9.54
N GLN A 31 1.41 -18.46 -8.60
CA GLN A 31 0.70 -18.31 -7.34
C GLN A 31 1.36 -17.26 -6.44
N ALA A 32 2.69 -17.30 -6.30
CA ALA A 32 3.40 -16.34 -5.46
C ALA A 32 3.39 -14.92 -6.02
N GLY A 33 3.48 -14.77 -7.35
CA GLY A 33 3.35 -13.47 -8.01
C GLY A 33 1.97 -12.86 -7.81
N ILE A 34 0.89 -13.64 -7.99
CA ILE A 34 -0.48 -13.15 -7.74
C ILE A 34 -0.65 -12.73 -6.28
N MET A 35 -0.14 -13.53 -5.34
CA MET A 35 -0.23 -13.23 -3.91
C MET A 35 0.48 -11.92 -3.57
N ALA A 36 1.74 -11.75 -4.00
CA ALA A 36 2.55 -10.59 -3.63
C ALA A 36 2.11 -9.27 -4.30
N VAL A 37 1.45 -9.35 -5.46
CA VAL A 37 1.23 -8.18 -6.34
C VAL A 37 -0.21 -7.73 -6.34
N LEU A 38 -1.14 -8.68 -6.22
CA LEU A 38 -2.56 -8.40 -6.28
C LEU A 38 -3.19 -8.57 -4.90
N LEU A 39 -3.05 -9.75 -4.30
CA LEU A 39 -3.79 -10.07 -3.09
C LEU A 39 -3.26 -9.33 -1.86
N LEU A 40 -1.94 -9.31 -1.65
CA LEU A 40 -1.36 -8.64 -0.48
C LEU A 40 -1.61 -7.13 -0.51
N PRO A 41 -1.34 -6.40 -1.63
CA PRO A 41 -1.65 -4.97 -1.69
C PRO A 41 -3.15 -4.67 -1.59
N LEU A 42 -4.01 -5.53 -2.13
CA LEU A 42 -5.47 -5.39 -1.97
C LEU A 42 -5.90 -5.55 -0.50
N ILE A 43 -5.37 -6.55 0.19
CA ILE A 43 -5.65 -6.76 1.63
C ILE A 43 -5.17 -5.56 2.43
N GLU A 44 -3.97 -5.05 2.15
CA GLU A 44 -3.43 -3.85 2.80
C GLU A 44 -4.34 -2.64 2.54
N GLU A 45 -4.73 -2.38 1.31
CA GLU A 45 -5.59 -1.24 0.97
C GLU A 45 -6.95 -1.34 1.68
N LEU A 46 -7.58 -2.52 1.69
CA LEU A 46 -8.83 -2.75 2.43
C LEU A 46 -8.65 -2.56 3.94
N ALA A 47 -7.58 -3.11 4.52
CA ALA A 47 -7.29 -3.01 5.95
C ALA A 47 -7.03 -1.55 6.36
N PHE A 48 -6.14 -0.86 5.67
CA PHE A 48 -5.69 0.45 6.10
C PHE A 48 -6.61 1.58 5.62
N ARG A 49 -7.09 1.57 4.37
CA ARG A 49 -7.96 2.64 3.85
C ARG A 49 -9.43 2.41 4.11
N GLY A 50 -9.85 1.15 4.02
CA GLY A 50 -11.22 0.73 4.33
C GLY A 50 -11.47 0.81 5.82
N PHE A 51 -10.76 0.00 6.61
CA PHE A 51 -11.04 -0.13 8.04
C PHE A 51 -10.36 0.95 8.89
N VAL A 52 -9.05 1.12 8.83
CA VAL A 52 -8.35 2.06 9.73
C VAL A 52 -8.70 3.52 9.43
N GLN A 53 -8.42 4.00 8.22
CA GLN A 53 -8.71 5.39 7.82
C GLN A 53 -10.22 5.65 7.82
N GLY A 54 -11.04 4.68 7.41
CA GLY A 54 -12.49 4.80 7.43
C GLY A 54 -13.08 4.84 8.83
N GLY A 55 -12.60 3.99 9.74
CA GLY A 55 -12.96 4.02 11.15
C GLY A 55 -12.58 5.35 11.79
N LEU A 56 -11.35 5.82 11.57
CA LEU A 56 -10.90 7.14 12.04
C LEU A 56 -11.75 8.28 11.48
N ALA A 57 -12.17 8.19 10.22
CA ALA A 57 -13.03 9.20 9.58
C ALA A 57 -14.48 9.19 10.10
N ALA A 58 -14.94 8.07 10.65
CA ALA A 58 -16.24 7.92 11.29
C ALA A 58 -16.27 8.49 12.72
N THR A 59 -15.11 8.65 13.37
CA THR A 59 -15.02 9.35 14.66
C THR A 59 -15.14 10.87 14.48
N SER A 60 -15.73 11.58 15.45
CA SER A 60 -15.82 13.06 15.49
C SER A 60 -14.45 13.77 15.67
N VAL A 61 -13.34 13.08 15.42
CA VAL A 61 -12.00 13.69 15.46
C VAL A 61 -11.95 14.79 14.41
N ARG A 62 -11.61 16.00 14.88
CA ARG A 62 -11.59 17.24 14.12
C ARG A 62 -10.88 17.03 12.78
N ARG A 63 -11.64 17.18 11.69
CA ARG A 63 -11.14 17.09 10.32
C ARG A 63 -10.27 18.31 10.05
N PHE A 64 -8.96 18.16 10.17
CA PHE A 64 -8.01 19.10 9.58
C PHE A 64 -7.38 18.46 8.36
N SER A 65 -7.13 19.29 7.35
CA SER A 65 -6.47 18.89 6.11
C SER A 65 -5.42 19.93 5.78
N ILE A 66 -4.20 19.48 5.47
CA ILE A 66 -3.10 20.33 5.04
C ILE A 66 -2.74 19.88 3.62
N PHE A 67 -2.84 20.79 2.65
CA PHE A 67 -2.63 20.50 1.22
C PHE A 67 -3.43 19.28 0.71
N GLY A 68 -4.64 19.07 1.23
CA GLY A 68 -5.50 17.94 0.85
C GLY A 68 -5.23 16.64 1.64
N VAL A 69 -4.15 16.54 2.41
CA VAL A 69 -3.86 15.39 3.27
C VAL A 69 -4.62 15.53 4.59
N SER A 70 -5.52 14.59 4.89
CA SER A 70 -6.26 14.58 6.16
C SER A 70 -5.44 14.06 7.33
N GLY A 71 -5.82 14.45 8.55
CA GLY A 71 -5.25 13.86 9.77
C GLY A 71 -5.45 12.34 9.86
N GLN A 72 -6.57 11.82 9.35
CA GLN A 72 -6.83 10.38 9.26
C GLN A 72 -5.84 9.67 8.33
N ASN A 73 -5.54 10.26 7.17
CA ASN A 73 -4.55 9.74 6.24
C ASN A 73 -3.14 9.74 6.86
N LEU A 74 -2.74 10.83 7.53
CA LEU A 74 -1.45 10.91 8.23
C LEU A 74 -1.31 9.81 9.28
N LEU A 75 -2.31 9.65 10.15
CA LEU A 75 -2.27 8.64 11.20
C LEU A 75 -2.26 7.22 10.62
N THR A 76 -3.09 6.96 9.60
CA THR A 76 -3.11 5.66 8.92
C THR A 76 -1.78 5.36 8.27
N THR A 77 -1.15 6.34 7.62
CA THR A 77 0.18 6.21 7.01
C THR A 77 1.26 5.94 8.06
N ALA A 78 1.21 6.62 9.20
CA ALA A 78 2.15 6.38 10.30
C ALA A 78 2.02 4.95 10.85
N ILE A 79 0.79 4.47 11.07
CA ILE A 79 0.54 3.07 11.51
C ILE A 79 1.05 2.08 10.46
N PHE A 80 0.71 2.30 9.19
CA PHE A 80 1.12 1.43 8.09
C PHE A 80 2.65 1.32 7.97
N SER A 81 3.34 2.45 7.96
CA SER A 81 4.81 2.51 7.90
C SER A 81 5.46 1.91 9.14
N ALA A 82 4.90 2.12 10.34
CA ALA A 82 5.41 1.54 11.56
C ALA A 82 5.30 0.00 11.57
N LEU A 83 4.21 -0.56 11.06
CA LEU A 83 4.04 -2.02 10.95
C LEU A 83 5.03 -2.64 9.97
N HIS A 84 5.47 -1.91 8.95
CA HIS A 84 6.51 -2.40 8.02
C HIS A 84 7.86 -2.60 8.71
N LEU A 85 8.15 -1.92 9.82
CA LEU A 85 9.38 -2.13 10.58
C LEU A 85 9.48 -3.54 11.20
N LEU A 86 8.35 -4.25 11.34
CA LEU A 86 8.33 -5.62 11.86
C LEU A 86 8.92 -6.64 10.87
N SER A 87 9.00 -6.28 9.58
CA SER A 87 9.41 -7.20 8.52
C SER A 87 10.46 -6.60 7.58
N HIS A 88 10.68 -5.29 7.63
CA HIS A 88 11.56 -4.56 6.72
C HIS A 88 12.46 -3.57 7.45
N THR A 89 13.54 -3.15 6.78
CA THR A 89 14.44 -2.11 7.29
C THR A 89 13.73 -0.75 7.35
N ALA A 90 14.32 0.19 8.09
CA ALA A 90 13.79 1.55 8.22
C ALA A 90 13.63 2.25 6.85
N ILE A 91 14.58 2.07 5.93
CA ILE A 91 14.53 2.67 4.59
C ILE A 91 13.31 2.17 3.81
N TRP A 92 13.05 0.86 3.82
CA TRP A 92 11.89 0.29 3.12
C TRP A 92 10.56 0.71 3.77
N SER A 93 10.54 0.78 5.10
CA SER A 93 9.36 1.24 5.85
C SER A 93 9.04 2.71 5.59
N LEU A 94 10.05 3.55 5.35
CA LEU A 94 9.86 4.94 4.94
C LEU A 94 9.44 5.07 3.48
N ALA A 95 9.89 4.17 2.60
CA ALA A 95 9.54 4.19 1.19
C ALA A 95 8.02 4.07 0.95
N VAL A 96 7.30 3.37 1.83
CA VAL A 96 5.84 3.21 1.71
C VAL A 96 5.03 4.43 2.18
N VAL A 97 5.65 5.43 2.82
CA VAL A 97 4.97 6.64 3.30
C VAL A 97 4.36 7.43 2.16
N ILE A 98 5.13 7.71 1.10
CA ILE A 98 4.67 8.49 -0.05
C ILE A 98 3.47 7.84 -0.76
N PRO A 99 3.54 6.57 -1.22
CA PRO A 99 2.40 5.93 -1.87
C PRO A 99 1.20 5.82 -0.92
N SER A 100 1.43 5.59 0.38
CA SER A 100 0.36 5.56 1.37
C SER A 100 -0.41 6.89 1.46
N LEU A 101 0.30 8.02 1.49
CA LEU A 101 -0.31 9.35 1.50
C LEU A 101 -1.13 9.62 0.24
N ILE A 102 -0.63 9.20 -0.93
CA ILE A 102 -1.33 9.38 -2.23
C ILE A 102 -2.63 8.58 -2.25
N PHE A 103 -2.61 7.30 -1.84
CA PHE A 103 -3.82 6.48 -1.81
C PHE A 103 -4.82 6.96 -0.76
N GLY A 104 -4.34 7.37 0.42
CA GLY A 104 -5.22 7.95 1.44
C GLY A 104 -5.87 9.26 0.99
N PHE A 105 -5.17 10.08 0.19
CA PHE A 105 -5.73 11.29 -0.43
C PHE A 105 -6.87 10.94 -1.40
N PHE A 106 -6.65 9.98 -2.30
CA PHE A 106 -7.69 9.55 -3.24
C PHE A 106 -8.87 8.88 -2.53
N ARG A 107 -8.63 8.10 -1.49
CA ARG A 107 -9.70 7.52 -0.68
C ARG A 107 -10.55 8.60 -0.03
N ASP A 108 -9.95 9.67 0.49
CA ASP A 108 -10.72 10.76 1.09
C ASP A 108 -11.51 11.56 0.04
N GLN A 109 -10.92 11.78 -1.13
CA GLN A 109 -11.56 12.50 -2.25
C GLN A 109 -12.74 11.71 -2.85
N TYR A 110 -12.56 10.41 -3.09
CA TYR A 110 -13.54 9.56 -3.78
C TYR A 110 -14.42 8.74 -2.84
N ARG A 111 -14.11 8.74 -1.53
CA ARG A 111 -14.76 7.89 -0.51
C ARG A 111 -14.83 6.42 -0.91
N SER A 112 -13.81 5.97 -1.63
CA SER A 112 -13.73 4.64 -2.21
C SER A 112 -12.31 4.11 -2.03
N VAL A 113 -12.23 2.81 -1.80
CA VAL A 113 -10.97 2.03 -1.79
C VAL A 113 -10.66 1.41 -3.16
N ILE A 114 -11.60 1.54 -4.12
CA ILE A 114 -11.47 0.98 -5.46
C ILE A 114 -10.44 1.70 -6.35
N PRO A 115 -10.26 3.04 -6.31
CA PRO A 115 -9.36 3.70 -7.27
C PRO A 115 -7.86 3.39 -7.09
N ALA A 116 -7.48 2.60 -6.07
CA ALA A 116 -6.10 2.27 -5.73
C ALA A 116 -5.68 0.81 -6.03
N VAL A 117 -6.58 -0.01 -6.60
CA VAL A 117 -6.30 -1.41 -7.01
C VAL A 117 -5.98 -1.47 -8.50
#